data_AF-A0A356NQ32-F1
#
_entry.id   AF-A0A356NQ32-F1
#
_cell.length_a   1.000
_cell.length_b   1.000
_cell.length_c   1.000
_cell.angle_alpha   90.00
_cell.angle_beta   90.00
_cell.angle_gamma   90.00
#
_symmetry.space_group_name_H-M   'P 1'
#
loop_
_entity.id
_entity.type
_entity.pdbx_description
1 polymer ?
#
loop_
_entity_poly.entity_id
_entity_poly.type
_entity_poly.pdbx_seq_one_letter_code
_entity_poly.pdbx_strand_id
1 'polypeptide(L)'
;MKSCHLSIQRFALATALFVSNSLFGDDGQWLHFEGKKGPGKGKHVVFVSGDEEYRSEETNPMLAKILSQRHGFDCTVLFSIDPENGYIDPNNQKSLPGLEALKGADLMIIGTRFRQLSDDQYQLIADYLNAGKPVMGFRTATHAFTGKGATGDFRWGQFGLKILGETWISHHGRHKGQGTRAVLEPQNANHPVLNGVGDIFGPTDVYGIRNLDPAKSTILFRGAVTATLDEDSPAIEGPKNDPMMPLAWFRTYTAPNGTSEGQAFCTTLGASVDMLDKDLRRLFVNTAYHLTGLKTNKAADVQFVDHFQPTFYGFNNVKGYYRKRNLRISDFKLGSNASTGLANPKSAP
;
A
#
# COMPACT_ATOMS: atom_id res chain seq x y z
N MET A 1 1.89 -72.87 -51.65
CA MET A 1 1.99 -71.66 -52.50
C MET A 1 0.64 -70.98 -52.54
N LYS A 2 0.61 -69.68 -52.19
CA LYS A 2 -0.44 -68.68 -52.40
C LYS A 2 -1.84 -68.94 -51.79
N SER A 3 -2.18 -68.13 -50.78
CA SER A 3 -3.55 -67.65 -50.58
C SER A 3 -3.47 -66.19 -50.15
N CYS A 4 -4.17 -65.35 -50.89
CA CYS A 4 -4.23 -63.90 -50.80
C CYS A 4 -5.36 -63.53 -49.83
N HIS A 5 -5.10 -62.72 -48.80
CA HIS A 5 -6.17 -62.03 -48.08
C HIS A 5 -5.92 -60.53 -47.98
N LEU A 6 -6.94 -59.82 -48.46
CA LEU A 6 -7.12 -58.38 -48.59
C LEU A 6 -7.23 -57.75 -47.20
N SER A 7 -6.38 -56.77 -46.89
CA SER A 7 -6.48 -55.96 -45.67
C SER A 7 -7.26 -54.67 -45.99
N ILE A 8 -8.45 -54.53 -45.41
CA ILE A 8 -9.25 -53.32 -45.44
C ILE A 8 -8.77 -52.43 -44.29
N GLN A 9 -7.98 -51.40 -44.59
CA GLN A 9 -7.65 -50.35 -43.63
C GLN A 9 -8.82 -49.35 -43.54
N ARG A 10 -9.50 -49.32 -42.40
CA ARG A 10 -10.48 -48.29 -42.06
C ARG A 10 -9.74 -47.02 -41.64
N PHE A 11 -9.85 -45.96 -42.43
CA PHE A 11 -9.47 -44.60 -42.01
C PHE A 11 -10.56 -44.04 -41.09
N ALA A 12 -10.26 -43.90 -39.80
CA ALA A 12 -11.06 -43.11 -38.88
C ALA A 12 -10.53 -41.66 -38.89
N LEU A 13 -11.27 -40.75 -39.52
CA LEU A 13 -10.98 -39.33 -39.52
C LEU A 13 -11.48 -38.74 -38.19
N ALA A 14 -10.58 -38.49 -37.25
CA ALA A 14 -10.89 -37.81 -36.00
C ALA A 14 -10.94 -36.29 -36.24
N THR A 15 -12.14 -35.75 -36.39
CA THR A 15 -12.37 -34.30 -36.44
C THR A 15 -12.17 -33.71 -35.06
N ALA A 16 -11.03 -33.03 -34.83
CA ALA A 16 -10.79 -32.29 -33.62
C ALA A 16 -11.70 -31.04 -33.58
N LEU A 17 -12.76 -31.11 -32.77
CA LEU A 17 -13.55 -29.95 -32.36
C LEU A 17 -12.66 -29.05 -31.50
N PHE A 18 -12.13 -27.99 -32.11
CA PHE A 18 -11.60 -26.85 -31.36
C PHE A 18 -12.77 -26.17 -30.65
N VAL A 19 -12.96 -26.52 -29.38
CA VAL A 19 -13.76 -25.70 -28.47
C VAL A 19 -12.97 -24.43 -28.23
N SER A 20 -13.35 -23.36 -28.93
CA SER A 20 -12.91 -22.01 -28.61
C SER A 20 -13.41 -21.68 -27.20
N ASN A 21 -12.50 -21.74 -26.22
CA ASN A 21 -12.79 -21.18 -24.91
C ASN A 21 -13.07 -19.69 -25.10
N SER A 22 -14.29 -19.29 -24.76
CA SER A 22 -14.74 -17.92 -24.73
C SER A 22 -13.75 -17.05 -23.96
N LEU A 23 -13.33 -15.95 -24.60
CA LEU A 23 -12.50 -14.88 -24.06
C LEU A 23 -13.26 -14.16 -22.92
N PHE A 24 -13.18 -14.68 -21.70
CA PHE A 24 -13.22 -13.83 -20.51
C PHE A 24 -11.76 -13.49 -20.20
N GLY A 25 -11.39 -12.22 -20.35
CA GLY A 25 -10.04 -11.75 -20.06
C GLY A 25 -9.64 -12.10 -18.63
N ASP A 26 -8.43 -12.65 -18.47
CA ASP A 26 -7.80 -12.91 -17.18
C ASP A 26 -7.39 -11.58 -16.52
N ASP A 27 -8.40 -10.81 -16.10
CA ASP A 27 -8.25 -9.66 -15.21
C ASP A 27 -8.11 -10.22 -13.80
N GLY A 28 -6.91 -10.73 -13.48
CA GLY A 28 -6.60 -11.32 -12.17
C GLY A 28 -6.97 -10.42 -10.99
N GLN A 29 -7.20 -11.03 -9.82
CA GLN A 29 -7.69 -10.36 -8.60
C GLN A 29 -6.61 -9.55 -7.84
N TRP A 30 -5.37 -9.56 -8.33
CA TRP A 30 -4.23 -8.79 -7.80
C TRP A 30 -3.23 -8.52 -8.93
N LEU A 31 -2.29 -7.60 -8.68
CA LEU A 31 -1.10 -7.44 -9.54
C LEU A 31 0.06 -8.25 -8.98
N HIS A 32 0.86 -8.78 -9.90
CA HIS A 32 2.18 -9.30 -9.59
C HIS A 32 3.21 -8.62 -10.51
N PHE A 33 4.26 -8.08 -9.90
CA PHE A 33 5.41 -7.52 -10.61
C PHE A 33 6.64 -8.33 -10.23
N GLU A 34 7.18 -9.07 -11.21
CA GLU A 34 8.44 -9.78 -11.03
C GLU A 34 9.57 -8.77 -10.80
N GLY A 35 10.37 -9.03 -9.77
CA GLY A 35 11.55 -8.27 -9.44
C GLY A 35 12.63 -8.41 -10.51
N LYS A 36 13.07 -7.28 -11.07
CA LYS A 36 14.24 -7.22 -11.95
C LYS A 36 15.53 -7.45 -11.16
N LYS A 37 16.68 -7.16 -11.76
CA LYS A 37 17.96 -7.19 -11.04
C LYS A 37 18.01 -6.05 -10.02
N GLY A 38 18.42 -6.35 -8.80
CA GLY A 38 18.63 -5.35 -7.76
C GLY A 38 18.80 -5.99 -6.37
N PRO A 39 19.12 -5.19 -5.33
CA PRO A 39 19.34 -5.67 -3.98
C PRO A 39 18.16 -6.40 -3.34
N GLY A 40 16.93 -6.12 -3.80
CA GLY A 40 15.70 -6.76 -3.35
C GLY A 40 15.44 -8.15 -3.97
N LYS A 41 16.32 -8.66 -4.84
CA LYS A 41 16.08 -9.96 -5.49
C LYS A 41 15.97 -11.07 -4.45
N GLY A 42 14.91 -11.89 -4.57
CA GLY A 42 14.60 -12.94 -3.61
C GLY A 42 13.86 -12.45 -2.36
N LYS A 43 13.44 -11.18 -2.32
CA LYS A 43 12.54 -10.62 -1.31
C LYS A 43 11.17 -10.35 -1.92
N HIS A 44 10.12 -10.74 -1.21
CA HIS A 44 8.73 -10.56 -1.63
C HIS A 44 8.03 -9.50 -0.78
N VAL A 45 7.48 -8.47 -1.42
CA VAL A 45 6.71 -7.40 -0.77
C VAL A 45 5.24 -7.52 -1.17
N VAL A 46 4.35 -7.58 -0.18
CA VAL A 46 2.89 -7.57 -0.40
C VAL A 46 2.34 -6.21 0.00
N PHE A 47 1.73 -5.54 -0.97
CA PHE A 47 1.02 -4.28 -0.79
C PHE A 47 -0.46 -4.53 -0.61
N VAL A 48 -1.05 -3.99 0.46
CA VAL A 48 -2.46 -4.15 0.79
C VAL A 48 -3.14 -2.79 0.65
N SER A 49 -3.93 -2.63 -0.43
CA SER A 49 -4.70 -1.40 -0.69
C SER A 49 -6.18 -1.59 -0.38
N GLY A 50 -6.87 -0.53 0.01
CA GLY A 50 -8.28 -0.54 0.35
C GLY A 50 -8.64 0.65 1.23
N ASP A 51 -8.56 1.84 0.66
CA ASP A 51 -8.85 3.10 1.30
C ASP A 51 -9.62 4.01 0.34
N GLU A 52 -10.86 4.33 0.70
CA GLU A 52 -11.79 5.07 -0.14
C GLU A 52 -11.55 6.59 -0.18
N GLU A 53 -10.55 7.08 0.55
CA GLU A 53 -10.27 8.51 0.67
C GLU A 53 -8.95 8.90 0.01
N TYR A 54 -7.82 8.34 0.44
CA TYR A 54 -6.44 8.75 0.09
C TYR A 54 -5.78 7.95 -1.03
N ARG A 55 -6.53 7.04 -1.68
CA ARG A 55 -6.16 6.37 -2.94
C ARG A 55 -4.96 5.44 -2.82
N SER A 56 -4.96 4.60 -1.79
CA SER A 56 -3.98 3.52 -1.65
C SER A 56 -3.84 2.63 -2.89
N GLU A 57 -4.93 2.47 -3.66
CA GLU A 57 -5.01 1.74 -4.93
C GLU A 57 -4.27 2.42 -6.09
N GLU A 58 -3.86 3.69 -5.96
CA GLU A 58 -2.92 4.36 -6.86
C GLU A 58 -1.48 4.31 -6.29
N THR A 59 -1.33 4.59 -4.99
CA THR A 59 -0.03 4.60 -4.29
C THR A 59 0.69 3.26 -4.37
N ASN A 60 0.00 2.19 -4.01
CA ASN A 60 0.61 0.86 -3.90
C ASN A 60 1.13 0.30 -5.23
N PRO A 61 0.38 0.31 -6.35
CA PRO A 61 0.94 -0.16 -7.62
C PRO A 61 2.10 0.71 -8.09
N MET A 62 2.07 2.03 -7.86
CA MET A 62 3.19 2.90 -8.20
C MET A 62 4.46 2.53 -7.41
N LEU A 63 4.36 2.38 -6.08
CA LEU A 63 5.49 1.98 -5.25
C LEU A 63 5.99 0.57 -5.58
N ALA A 64 5.08 -0.37 -5.83
CA ALA A 64 5.41 -1.74 -6.22
C ALA A 64 6.20 -1.79 -7.54
N LYS A 65 5.85 -0.93 -8.51
CA LYS A 65 6.63 -0.78 -9.74
C LYS A 65 8.03 -0.24 -9.45
N ILE A 66 8.18 0.78 -8.60
CA ILE A 66 9.50 1.28 -8.20
C ILE A 66 10.33 0.17 -7.55
N LEU A 67 9.80 -0.50 -6.51
CA LEU A 67 10.53 -1.55 -5.80
C LEU A 67 10.89 -2.73 -6.71
N SER A 68 9.98 -3.18 -7.56
CA SER A 68 10.26 -4.33 -8.45
C SER A 68 11.20 -3.97 -9.60
N GLN A 69 10.97 -2.86 -10.28
CA GLN A 69 11.68 -2.55 -11.52
C GLN A 69 13.02 -1.86 -11.29
N ARG A 70 13.18 -1.10 -10.20
CA ARG A 70 14.42 -0.38 -9.87
C ARG A 70 15.25 -1.10 -8.82
N HIS A 71 14.62 -1.86 -7.93
CA HIS A 71 15.29 -2.46 -6.76
C HIS A 71 15.23 -3.99 -6.73
N GLY A 72 14.46 -4.63 -7.61
CA GLY A 72 14.45 -6.08 -7.80
C GLY A 72 13.60 -6.88 -6.80
N PHE A 73 12.76 -6.23 -5.99
CA PHE A 73 11.81 -6.95 -5.13
C PHE A 73 10.70 -7.59 -5.97
N ASP A 74 10.35 -8.84 -5.67
CA ASP A 74 9.08 -9.38 -6.16
C ASP A 74 7.94 -8.66 -5.42
N CYS A 75 6.93 -8.17 -6.14
CA CYS A 75 5.87 -7.37 -5.54
C CYS A 75 4.48 -7.92 -5.91
N THR A 76 3.61 -8.06 -4.91
CA THR A 76 2.19 -8.36 -5.13
C THR A 76 1.35 -7.20 -4.59
N VAL A 77 0.35 -6.74 -5.36
CA VAL A 77 -0.54 -5.64 -4.94
C VAL A 77 -1.97 -6.13 -4.89
N LEU A 78 -2.54 -6.06 -3.70
CA LEU A 78 -3.91 -6.47 -3.38
C LEU A 78 -4.81 -5.25 -3.39
N PHE A 79 -6.02 -5.42 -3.92
CA PHE A 79 -7.02 -4.36 -4.07
C PHE A 79 -8.33 -4.74 -3.39
N SER A 80 -9.06 -3.71 -2.94
CA SER A 80 -10.47 -3.86 -2.65
C SER A 80 -11.25 -3.86 -3.97
N ILE A 81 -11.98 -4.94 -4.25
CA ILE A 81 -12.71 -5.12 -5.51
C ILE A 81 -14.18 -5.48 -5.29
N ASP A 82 -15.01 -5.22 -6.29
CA ASP A 82 -16.32 -5.84 -6.40
C ASP A 82 -16.14 -7.32 -6.79
N PRO A 83 -16.55 -8.28 -5.95
CA PRO A 83 -16.28 -9.70 -6.20
C PRO A 83 -17.12 -10.29 -7.33
N GLU A 84 -18.26 -9.68 -7.67
CA GLU A 84 -19.15 -10.17 -8.73
C GLU A 84 -18.69 -9.67 -10.10
N ASN A 85 -18.23 -8.43 -10.15
CA ASN A 85 -17.97 -7.73 -11.41
C ASN A 85 -16.47 -7.52 -11.67
N GLY A 86 -15.61 -7.61 -10.66
CA GLY A 86 -14.14 -7.54 -10.78
C GLY A 86 -13.54 -6.15 -10.98
N TYR A 87 -14.29 -5.07 -10.75
CA TYR A 87 -13.73 -3.71 -10.77
C TYR A 87 -13.20 -3.32 -9.38
N ILE A 88 -12.22 -2.43 -9.34
CA ILE A 88 -11.68 -1.88 -8.09
C ILE A 88 -12.76 -1.03 -7.42
N ASP A 89 -13.09 -1.36 -6.18
CA ASP A 89 -14.09 -0.68 -5.34
C ASP A 89 -13.55 -0.45 -3.93
N PRO A 90 -12.89 0.70 -3.69
CA PRO A 90 -12.41 1.08 -2.37
C PRO A 90 -13.51 1.18 -1.30
N ASN A 91 -14.79 1.37 -1.68
CA ASN A 91 -15.89 1.41 -0.72
C ASN A 91 -16.28 0.02 -0.22
N ASN A 92 -15.83 -1.06 -0.88
CA ASN A 92 -16.13 -2.42 -0.45
C ASN A 92 -15.24 -2.86 0.72
N GLN A 93 -15.59 -2.43 1.93
CA GLN A 93 -14.82 -2.72 3.15
C GLN A 93 -14.63 -4.22 3.46
N LYS A 94 -15.39 -5.12 2.83
CA LYS A 94 -15.35 -6.57 3.07
C LYS A 94 -14.52 -7.34 2.05
N SER A 95 -14.02 -6.68 1.01
CA SER A 95 -13.30 -7.32 -0.09
C SER A 95 -11.82 -6.97 -0.07
N LEU A 96 -11.00 -8.02 -0.06
CA LEU A 96 -9.54 -7.96 -0.13
C LEU A 96 -8.96 -9.35 -0.51
N PRO A 97 -9.22 -9.84 -1.73
CA PRO A 97 -8.68 -11.13 -2.19
C PRO A 97 -7.14 -11.10 -2.28
N GLY A 98 -6.52 -12.27 -2.26
CA GLY A 98 -5.06 -12.42 -2.44
C GLY A 98 -4.22 -12.35 -1.15
N LEU A 99 -4.85 -12.23 0.03
CA LEU A 99 -4.14 -12.16 1.33
C LEU A 99 -3.25 -13.39 1.60
N GLU A 100 -3.50 -14.52 0.96
CA GLU A 100 -2.65 -15.72 1.03
C GLU A 100 -1.21 -15.47 0.56
N ALA A 101 -0.99 -14.43 -0.26
CA ALA A 101 0.34 -13.97 -0.65
C ALA A 101 1.22 -13.60 0.56
N LEU A 102 0.63 -13.23 1.70
CA LEU A 102 1.36 -12.91 2.93
C LEU A 102 2.14 -14.10 3.49
N LYS A 103 1.75 -15.35 3.19
CA LYS A 103 2.47 -16.54 3.64
C LYS A 103 3.95 -16.51 3.24
N GLY A 104 4.22 -16.09 1.99
CA GLY A 104 5.57 -16.00 1.42
C GLY A 104 6.25 -14.63 1.57
N ALA A 105 5.52 -13.59 2.02
CA ALA A 105 6.03 -12.23 2.01
C ALA A 105 7.13 -12.00 3.06
N ASP A 106 8.14 -11.19 2.72
CA ASP A 106 9.14 -10.64 3.63
C ASP A 106 8.69 -9.31 4.25
N LEU A 107 7.83 -8.56 3.57
CA LEU A 107 7.33 -7.25 4.03
C LEU A 107 5.87 -7.04 3.62
N MET A 108 5.03 -6.60 4.56
CA MET A 108 3.70 -6.10 4.29
C MET A 108 3.70 -4.57 4.29
N ILE A 109 3.26 -3.96 3.19
CA ILE A 109 3.00 -2.52 3.10
C ILE A 109 1.49 -2.31 3.05
N ILE A 110 0.93 -1.62 4.03
CA ILE A 110 -0.53 -1.53 4.21
C ILE A 110 -0.98 -0.08 4.24
N GLY A 111 -1.98 0.21 3.40
CA GLY A 111 -2.68 1.49 3.31
C GLY A 111 -4.17 1.25 3.20
N THR A 112 -4.76 0.60 4.19
CA THR A 112 -6.20 0.31 4.22
C THR A 112 -6.92 1.22 5.19
N ARG A 113 -8.25 1.29 5.07
CA ARG A 113 -9.12 2.04 5.98
C ARG A 113 -10.35 1.22 6.34
N PHE A 114 -10.60 1.03 7.63
CA PHE A 114 -11.84 0.47 8.15
C PHE A 114 -12.33 -0.82 7.43
N ARG A 115 -11.41 -1.69 7.02
CA ARG A 115 -11.78 -2.99 6.45
C ARG A 115 -12.47 -3.86 7.52
N GLN A 116 -13.43 -4.65 7.08
CA GLN A 116 -14.19 -5.60 7.89
C GLN A 116 -14.13 -6.97 7.21
N LEU A 117 -12.98 -7.62 7.35
CA LEU A 117 -12.66 -8.86 6.65
C LEU A 117 -13.33 -10.08 7.31
N SER A 118 -13.32 -11.23 6.61
CA SER A 118 -13.72 -12.50 7.21
C SER A 118 -12.68 -13.01 8.22
N ASP A 119 -13.09 -13.95 9.08
CA ASP A 119 -12.19 -14.56 10.06
C ASP A 119 -10.99 -15.25 9.39
N ASP A 120 -11.20 -15.93 8.26
CA ASP A 120 -10.12 -16.56 7.48
C ASP A 120 -9.12 -15.54 6.94
N GLN A 121 -9.60 -14.40 6.42
CA GLN A 121 -8.74 -13.33 5.94
C GLN A 121 -7.96 -12.68 7.07
N TYR A 122 -8.59 -12.49 8.22
CA TYR A 122 -7.91 -12.03 9.43
C TYR A 122 -6.85 -13.02 9.90
N GLN A 123 -7.12 -14.32 9.85
CA GLN A 123 -6.14 -15.35 10.21
C GLN A 123 -4.88 -15.25 9.35
N LEU A 124 -4.99 -15.00 8.05
CA LEU A 124 -3.82 -14.81 7.16
C LEU A 124 -2.94 -13.63 7.59
N ILE A 125 -3.55 -12.52 8.05
CA ILE A 125 -2.81 -11.36 8.56
C ILE A 125 -2.22 -11.68 9.94
N ALA A 126 -2.95 -12.39 10.80
CA ALA A 126 -2.44 -12.83 12.10
C ALA A 126 -1.22 -13.72 11.93
N ASP A 127 -1.26 -14.72 11.04
CA ASP A 127 -0.15 -15.64 10.79
C ASP A 127 1.12 -14.88 10.35
N TYR A 128 0.96 -13.88 9.48
CA TYR A 128 2.06 -12.99 9.07
C TYR A 128 2.69 -12.27 10.27
N LEU A 129 1.86 -11.64 11.09
CA LEU A 129 2.32 -10.86 12.24
C LEU A 129 2.88 -11.75 13.36
N ASN A 130 2.29 -12.94 13.57
CA ASN A 130 2.72 -13.97 14.52
C ASN A 130 4.08 -14.56 14.17
N ALA A 131 4.49 -14.51 12.90
CA ALA A 131 5.85 -14.83 12.49
C ALA A 131 6.86 -13.69 12.77
N GLY A 132 6.45 -12.58 13.40
CA GLY A 132 7.32 -11.43 13.71
C GLY A 132 7.75 -10.63 12.48
N LYS A 133 7.05 -10.79 11.35
CA LYS A 133 7.44 -10.19 10.07
C LYS A 133 7.15 -8.68 10.02
N PRO A 134 8.00 -7.87 9.36
CA PRO A 134 7.91 -6.43 9.42
C PRO A 134 6.69 -5.86 8.70
N VAL A 135 6.18 -4.72 9.18
CA VAL A 135 5.06 -4.00 8.56
C VAL A 135 5.38 -2.54 8.31
N MET A 136 4.95 -2.03 7.16
CA MET A 136 4.98 -0.61 6.84
C MET A 136 3.53 -0.11 6.68
N GLY A 137 3.06 0.67 7.65
CA GLY A 137 1.76 1.34 7.58
C GLY A 137 1.89 2.76 7.07
N PHE A 138 0.95 3.19 6.22
CA PHE A 138 0.86 4.58 5.81
C PHE A 138 -0.57 5.10 5.82
N ARG A 139 -0.74 6.43 5.93
CA ARG A 139 -2.04 7.11 6.05
C ARG A 139 -2.99 6.35 6.98
N THR A 140 -4.07 5.84 6.43
CA THR A 140 -5.21 5.37 7.20
C THR A 140 -4.96 4.01 7.85
N ALA A 141 -3.79 3.40 7.66
CA ALA A 141 -3.44 2.14 8.28
C ALA A 141 -3.45 2.19 9.83
N THR A 142 -3.31 3.38 10.44
CA THR A 142 -3.59 3.59 11.89
C THR A 142 -4.99 3.14 12.29
N HIS A 143 -5.91 3.05 11.33
CA HIS A 143 -7.27 2.54 11.49
C HIS A 143 -7.64 1.63 10.31
N ALA A 144 -6.70 0.74 9.95
CA ALA A 144 -6.82 -0.22 8.85
C ALA A 144 -8.10 -1.07 8.90
N PHE A 145 -8.53 -1.45 10.10
CA PHE A 145 -9.67 -2.34 10.33
C PHE A 145 -10.65 -1.73 11.33
N THR A 146 -11.91 -2.17 11.26
CA THR A 146 -12.97 -1.76 12.19
C THR A 146 -13.90 -2.93 12.51
N GLY A 147 -14.91 -2.68 13.35
CA GLY A 147 -15.92 -3.67 13.70
C GLY A 147 -15.46 -4.64 14.79
N LYS A 148 -16.00 -5.86 14.75
CA LYS A 148 -15.87 -6.87 15.82
C LYS A 148 -14.90 -8.01 15.50
N GLY A 149 -14.23 -7.98 14.34
CA GLY A 149 -13.30 -9.04 13.95
C GLY A 149 -12.18 -9.22 14.99
N ALA A 150 -11.84 -10.48 15.27
CA ALA A 150 -10.78 -10.84 16.19
C ALA A 150 -10.10 -12.15 15.76
N THR A 151 -8.84 -12.33 16.19
CA THR A 151 -8.12 -13.60 16.09
C THR A 151 -7.50 -13.90 17.45
N GLY A 152 -8.00 -14.93 18.12
CA GLY A 152 -7.75 -15.11 19.56
C GLY A 152 -8.21 -13.88 20.34
N ASP A 153 -7.37 -13.37 21.24
CA ASP A 153 -7.64 -12.16 22.02
C ASP A 153 -7.35 -10.85 21.27
N PHE A 154 -6.73 -10.94 20.09
CA PHE A 154 -6.38 -9.76 19.31
C PHE A 154 -7.59 -9.22 18.56
N ARG A 155 -7.98 -7.97 18.86
CA ARG A 155 -9.09 -7.28 18.20
C ARG A 155 -8.57 -6.46 17.03
N TRP A 156 -9.04 -6.73 15.81
CA TRP A 156 -8.50 -6.09 14.61
C TRP A 156 -8.73 -4.59 14.55
N GLY A 157 -9.81 -4.08 15.14
CA GLY A 157 -10.00 -2.63 15.32
C GLY A 157 -8.92 -1.93 16.16
N GLN A 158 -8.02 -2.68 16.82
CA GLN A 158 -6.87 -2.16 17.55
C GLN A 158 -5.54 -2.32 16.79
N PHE A 159 -5.57 -2.79 15.53
CA PHE A 159 -4.37 -3.02 14.73
C PHE A 159 -3.42 -1.82 14.72
N GLY A 160 -3.90 -0.63 14.37
CA GLY A 160 -3.03 0.54 14.32
C GLY A 160 -2.39 0.85 15.68
N LEU A 161 -3.18 0.85 16.76
CA LEU A 161 -2.64 1.12 18.09
C LEU A 161 -1.62 0.07 18.52
N LYS A 162 -1.93 -1.22 18.34
CA LYS A 162 -1.11 -2.34 18.85
C LYS A 162 0.10 -2.65 17.97
N ILE A 163 -0.01 -2.45 16.66
CA ILE A 163 1.03 -2.77 15.68
C ILE A 163 1.78 -1.50 15.24
N LEU A 164 1.08 -0.46 14.80
CA LEU A 164 1.70 0.78 14.28
C LEU A 164 2.01 1.81 15.37
N GLY A 165 1.39 1.71 16.55
CA GLY A 165 1.61 2.60 17.69
C GLY A 165 0.60 3.75 17.80
N GLU A 166 -0.37 3.82 16.90
CA GLU A 166 -1.42 4.86 16.93
C GLU A 166 -2.71 4.41 16.24
N THR A 167 -3.85 4.94 16.69
CA THR A 167 -5.17 4.84 16.08
C THR A 167 -5.66 6.18 15.53
N TRP A 168 -6.76 6.17 14.78
CA TRP A 168 -7.40 7.42 14.35
C TRP A 168 -7.84 8.27 15.56
N ILE A 169 -7.34 9.52 15.61
CA ILE A 169 -7.73 10.52 16.63
C ILE A 169 -8.47 11.69 15.98
N SER A 170 -7.77 12.43 15.11
CA SER A 170 -8.31 13.62 14.46
C SER A 170 -7.42 14.07 13.30
N HIS A 171 -7.96 14.98 12.48
CA HIS A 171 -7.13 15.88 11.70
C HIS A 171 -6.59 16.96 12.64
N HIS A 172 -5.27 17.10 12.70
CA HIS A 172 -4.59 18.17 13.43
C HIS A 172 -4.55 19.45 12.59
N GLY A 173 -4.24 19.32 11.30
CA GLY A 173 -4.44 20.36 10.29
C GLY A 173 -5.91 20.49 9.86
N ARG A 174 -6.27 21.60 9.21
CA ARG A 174 -7.57 21.73 8.54
C ARG A 174 -7.57 20.83 7.30
N HIS A 175 -8.39 19.79 7.36
CA HIS A 175 -8.56 18.81 6.29
C HIS A 175 -8.82 19.49 4.94
N LYS A 176 -8.05 19.08 3.91
CA LYS A 176 -8.09 19.61 2.53
C LYS A 176 -7.81 21.11 2.38
N GLY A 177 -7.22 21.74 3.38
CA GLY A 177 -6.88 23.15 3.29
C GLY A 177 -5.59 23.56 3.98
N GLN A 178 -4.86 22.59 4.55
CA GLN A 178 -3.54 22.76 5.17
C GLN A 178 -2.72 21.50 4.87
N GLY A 179 -1.48 21.69 4.42
CA GLY A 179 -0.54 20.61 4.13
C GLY A 179 0.29 20.20 5.33
N THR A 180 1.25 19.33 5.06
CA THR A 180 2.19 18.78 6.01
C THR A 180 3.60 18.95 5.49
N ARG A 181 4.44 19.69 6.22
CA ARG A 181 5.88 19.75 5.98
C ARG A 181 6.60 18.89 7.01
N ALA A 182 7.42 17.95 6.56
CA ALA A 182 8.17 17.09 7.45
C ALA A 182 9.34 17.88 8.07
N VAL A 183 9.41 17.87 9.39
CA VAL A 183 10.51 18.45 10.16
C VAL A 183 11.29 17.30 10.78
N LEU A 184 12.57 17.21 10.45
CA LEU A 184 13.46 16.15 10.92
C LEU A 184 13.55 16.15 12.45
N GLU A 185 13.41 14.99 13.08
CA GLU A 185 13.69 14.79 14.51
C GLU A 185 15.21 14.74 14.72
N PRO A 186 15.85 15.75 15.33
CA PRO A 186 17.31 15.85 15.37
C PRO A 186 17.97 14.64 16.05
N GLN A 187 17.30 14.06 17.04
CA GLN A 187 17.82 12.90 17.78
C GLN A 187 18.00 11.66 16.89
N ASN A 188 17.24 11.55 15.81
CA ASN A 188 17.23 10.39 14.92
C ASN A 188 17.72 10.71 13.51
N ALA A 189 18.34 11.89 13.30
CA ALA A 189 18.81 12.38 11.99
C ALA A 189 19.79 11.44 11.26
N ASN A 190 20.52 10.61 12.01
CA ASN A 190 21.49 9.65 11.44
C ASN A 190 20.88 8.28 11.11
N HIS A 191 19.56 8.10 11.24
CA HIS A 191 18.93 6.81 10.96
C HIS A 191 19.13 6.42 9.48
N PRO A 192 19.54 5.17 9.15
CA PRO A 192 19.88 4.79 7.78
C PRO A 192 18.76 5.00 6.75
N VAL A 193 17.50 5.00 7.16
CA VAL A 193 16.39 5.24 6.21
C VAL A 193 16.30 6.68 5.71
N LEU A 194 16.97 7.61 6.39
CA LEU A 194 17.06 9.02 6.00
C LEU A 194 18.17 9.27 4.97
N ASN A 195 18.91 8.22 4.56
CA ASN A 195 19.96 8.34 3.55
C ASN A 195 19.44 8.91 2.23
N GLY A 196 19.85 10.15 1.92
CA GLY A 196 19.45 10.86 0.71
C GLY A 196 18.01 11.38 0.73
N VAL A 197 17.32 11.31 1.87
CA VAL A 197 15.99 11.92 2.05
C VAL A 197 16.19 13.41 2.34
N GLY A 198 15.70 14.25 1.45
CA GLY A 198 15.71 15.71 1.59
C GLY A 198 14.49 16.24 2.33
N ASP A 199 13.91 17.28 1.78
CA ASP A 199 12.69 17.93 2.29
C ASP A 199 11.47 17.16 1.82
N ILE A 200 10.46 17.00 2.68
CA ILE A 200 9.23 16.28 2.35
C ILE A 200 8.05 17.19 2.58
N PHE A 201 7.24 17.38 1.54
CA PHE A 201 5.96 18.03 1.62
C PHE A 201 4.81 17.11 1.16
N GLY A 202 3.77 17.02 1.97
CA GLY A 202 2.51 16.37 1.62
C GLY A 202 1.39 17.40 1.45
N PRO A 203 0.71 17.48 0.29
CA PRO A 203 -0.48 18.32 0.09
C PRO A 203 -1.71 17.68 0.75
N THR A 204 -1.59 17.40 2.04
CA THR A 204 -2.51 16.64 2.88
C THR A 204 -2.29 17.04 4.34
N ASP A 205 -3.35 16.98 5.12
CA ASP A 205 -3.33 17.44 6.50
C ASP A 205 -2.56 16.49 7.45
N VAL A 206 -1.99 17.10 8.50
CA VAL A 206 -1.33 16.42 9.61
C VAL A 206 -2.38 15.70 10.46
N TYR A 207 -2.12 14.46 10.85
CA TYR A 207 -2.96 13.72 11.80
C TYR A 207 -2.58 14.04 13.25
N GLY A 208 -3.58 14.05 14.13
CA GLY A 208 -3.36 14.12 15.57
C GLY A 208 -2.84 12.79 16.10
N ILE A 209 -1.77 12.84 16.91
CA ILE A 209 -1.14 11.67 17.54
C ILE A 209 -1.16 11.89 19.06
N ARG A 210 -1.58 10.87 19.80
CA ARG A 210 -1.73 10.93 21.26
C ARG A 210 -1.16 9.72 21.99
N ASN A 211 -1.14 8.56 21.36
CA ASN A 211 -0.83 7.29 22.04
C ASN A 211 0.60 6.80 21.78
N LEU A 212 1.32 7.42 20.84
CA LEU A 212 2.69 7.02 20.52
C LEU A 212 3.62 7.26 21.72
N ASP A 213 4.20 6.20 22.24
CA ASP A 213 5.20 6.25 23.31
C ASP A 213 6.58 6.61 22.70
N PRO A 214 7.11 7.83 22.93
CA PRO A 214 8.38 8.25 22.34
C PRO A 214 9.59 7.48 22.92
N ALA A 215 9.47 6.88 24.11
CA ALA A 215 10.55 6.06 24.68
C ALA A 215 10.64 4.67 24.03
N LYS A 216 9.59 4.25 23.32
CA LYS A 216 9.51 2.95 22.61
C LYS A 216 9.43 3.10 21.10
N SER A 217 9.63 4.31 20.59
CA SER A 217 9.50 4.63 19.18
C SER A 217 10.65 5.50 18.71
N THR A 218 11.16 5.21 17.51
CA THR A 218 12.15 6.05 16.83
C THR A 218 11.41 7.00 15.89
N ILE A 219 11.11 8.21 16.36
CA ILE A 219 10.46 9.25 15.54
C ILE A 219 11.50 9.85 14.58
N LEU A 220 11.25 9.78 13.29
CA LEU A 220 12.15 10.33 12.27
C LEU A 220 11.76 11.75 11.86
N PHE A 221 10.46 11.99 11.74
CA PHE A 221 9.91 13.27 11.33
C PHE A 221 8.74 13.65 12.22
N ARG A 222 8.54 14.96 12.36
CA ARG A 222 7.33 15.59 12.86
C ARG A 222 6.64 16.38 11.75
N GLY A 223 5.32 16.54 11.85
CA GLY A 223 4.53 17.25 10.84
C GLY A 223 4.26 18.67 11.27
N ALA A 224 4.87 19.63 10.58
CA ALA A 224 4.47 21.02 10.63
C ALA A 224 3.22 21.23 9.77
N VAL A 225 2.17 21.78 10.36
CA VAL A 225 0.96 22.22 9.65
C VAL A 225 1.30 23.47 8.84
N THR A 226 0.98 23.47 7.54
CA THR A 226 1.18 24.63 6.65
C THR A 226 -0.12 25.44 6.45
N ALA A 227 -0.01 26.67 5.96
CA ALA A 227 -1.15 27.56 5.74
C ALA A 227 -2.09 27.08 4.61
N THR A 228 -1.52 26.52 3.54
CA THR A 228 -2.24 25.97 2.38
C THR A 228 -1.68 24.58 2.01
N LEU A 229 -2.18 24.00 0.91
CA LEU A 229 -1.69 22.76 0.34
C LEU A 229 -0.57 22.97 -0.70
N ASP A 230 -0.11 24.20 -0.89
CA ASP A 230 0.98 24.52 -1.82
C ASP A 230 2.32 24.13 -1.21
N GLU A 231 3.23 23.60 -2.03
CA GLU A 231 4.55 23.14 -1.59
C GLU A 231 5.33 24.25 -0.87
N ASP A 232 5.32 25.46 -1.42
CA ASP A 232 5.98 26.64 -0.84
C ASP A 232 5.22 27.28 0.33
N SER A 233 4.09 26.70 0.76
CA SER A 233 3.30 27.25 1.86
C SER A 233 4.12 27.30 3.15
N PRO A 234 4.14 28.43 3.86
CA PRO A 234 4.78 28.51 5.16
C PRO A 234 4.05 27.64 6.19
N ALA A 235 4.78 27.21 7.22
CA ALA A 235 4.19 26.64 8.42
C ALA A 235 3.33 27.72 9.12
N ILE A 236 2.20 27.31 9.70
CA ILE A 236 1.40 28.24 10.52
C ILE A 236 2.09 28.49 11.86
N GLU A 237 1.88 29.67 12.42
CA GLU A 237 2.26 29.99 13.78
C GLU A 237 1.24 29.46 14.80
N GLY A 238 1.67 29.34 16.05
CA GLY A 238 0.81 29.02 17.18
C GLY A 238 0.75 27.53 17.56
N PRO A 239 -0.20 27.15 18.42
CA PRO A 239 -0.14 25.91 19.20
C PRO A 239 -0.27 24.63 18.38
N LYS A 240 -0.64 24.72 17.09
CA LYS A 240 -0.67 23.54 16.21
C LYS A 240 0.73 23.05 15.83
N ASN A 241 1.73 23.91 15.85
CA ASN A 241 3.11 23.50 15.57
C ASN A 241 3.99 23.48 16.84
N ASP A 242 3.39 23.61 18.01
CA ASP A 242 4.09 23.64 19.30
C ASP A 242 3.34 22.81 20.37
N PRO A 243 3.67 21.52 20.53
CA PRO A 243 4.62 20.74 19.73
C PRO A 243 4.03 20.24 18.41
N MET A 244 4.89 19.99 17.41
CA MET A 244 4.51 19.27 16.19
C MET A 244 4.21 17.78 16.47
N MET A 245 3.25 17.24 15.72
CA MET A 245 2.86 15.82 15.81
C MET A 245 3.92 14.91 15.19
N PRO A 246 4.20 13.71 15.75
CA PRO A 246 4.93 12.67 15.05
C PRO A 246 4.34 12.36 13.66
N LEU A 247 5.22 12.20 12.66
CA LEU A 247 4.82 12.05 11.25
C LEU A 247 5.29 10.74 10.64
N ALA A 248 6.48 10.28 11.01
CA ALA A 248 7.05 9.01 10.59
C ALA A 248 7.87 8.42 11.71
N TRP A 249 7.66 7.15 12.05
CA TRP A 249 8.36 6.50 13.16
C TRP A 249 8.51 4.99 12.97
N PHE A 250 9.53 4.43 13.61
CA PHE A 250 9.66 3.00 13.84
C PHE A 250 9.23 2.63 15.26
N ARG A 251 8.79 1.40 15.45
CA ARG A 251 8.62 0.77 16.75
C ARG A 251 8.67 -0.75 16.65
N THR A 252 8.94 -1.40 17.78
CA THR A 252 8.68 -2.84 17.95
C THR A 252 7.22 -3.06 18.34
N TYR A 253 6.58 -4.06 17.74
CA TYR A 253 5.25 -4.52 18.10
C TYR A 253 5.31 -5.95 18.67
N THR A 254 4.37 -6.26 19.57
CA THR A 254 4.12 -7.64 20.02
C THR A 254 3.07 -8.27 19.13
N ALA A 255 3.34 -9.48 18.64
CA ALA A 255 2.45 -10.18 17.74
C ALA A 255 1.06 -10.46 18.33
N PRO A 256 0.01 -10.63 17.51
CA PRO A 256 -1.35 -10.92 17.95
C PRO A 256 -1.47 -12.06 18.97
N ASN A 257 -0.67 -13.12 18.83
CA ASN A 257 -0.67 -14.26 19.75
C ASN A 257 0.26 -14.09 20.97
N GLY A 258 0.99 -12.98 21.07
CA GLY A 258 1.90 -12.68 22.18
C GLY A 258 3.25 -13.43 22.15
N THR A 259 3.54 -14.23 21.12
CA THR A 259 4.71 -15.14 21.12
C THR A 259 5.96 -14.60 20.43
N SER A 260 5.82 -13.56 19.61
CA SER A 260 6.92 -12.96 18.85
C SER A 260 6.82 -11.45 18.84
N GLU A 261 7.93 -10.81 18.46
CA GLU A 261 7.98 -9.39 18.18
C GLU A 261 8.31 -9.16 16.71
N GLY A 262 7.83 -8.04 16.16
CA GLY A 262 8.19 -7.59 14.82
C GLY A 262 8.43 -6.09 14.79
N GLN A 263 8.95 -5.61 13.65
CA GLN A 263 9.21 -4.19 13.44
C GLN A 263 8.08 -3.55 12.62
N ALA A 264 7.60 -2.39 13.08
CA ALA A 264 6.65 -1.57 12.35
C ALA A 264 7.29 -0.22 12.00
N PHE A 265 7.14 0.19 10.74
CA PHE A 265 7.23 1.59 10.35
C PHE A 265 5.82 2.14 10.15
N CYS A 266 5.57 3.35 10.61
CA CYS A 266 4.33 4.05 10.33
C CYS A 266 4.63 5.48 9.90
N THR A 267 3.94 5.95 8.86
CA THR A 267 3.85 7.37 8.54
C THR A 267 2.41 7.81 8.32
N THR A 268 2.05 9.01 8.75
CA THR A 268 0.73 9.57 8.46
C THR A 268 0.66 10.26 7.10
N LEU A 269 1.76 10.33 6.35
CA LEU A 269 1.80 10.65 4.92
C LEU A 269 1.49 9.42 4.05
N GLY A 270 1.32 9.63 2.75
CA GLY A 270 1.22 8.58 1.74
C GLY A 270 -0.11 8.50 1.01
N ALA A 271 -0.89 9.59 1.02
CA ALA A 271 -1.94 9.74 0.03
C ALA A 271 -1.31 9.73 -1.37
N SER A 272 -2.05 9.36 -2.41
CA SER A 272 -1.45 9.26 -3.74
C SER A 272 -0.82 10.58 -4.22
N VAL A 273 -1.39 11.72 -3.85
CA VAL A 273 -0.81 13.06 -4.10
C VAL A 273 0.46 13.36 -3.30
N ASP A 274 0.63 12.80 -2.10
CA ASP A 274 1.86 12.95 -1.31
C ASP A 274 3.05 12.30 -2.03
N MET A 275 2.78 11.26 -2.83
CA MET A 275 3.81 10.50 -3.54
C MET A 275 4.39 11.21 -4.76
N LEU A 276 3.88 12.40 -5.10
CA LEU A 276 4.56 13.29 -6.06
C LEU A 276 5.93 13.73 -5.53
N ASP A 277 6.04 13.90 -4.21
CA ASP A 277 7.29 14.18 -3.53
C ASP A 277 8.29 13.03 -3.72
N LYS A 278 9.49 13.36 -4.22
CA LYS A 278 10.55 12.38 -4.50
C LYS A 278 11.20 11.85 -3.23
N ASP A 279 11.28 12.67 -2.18
CA ASP A 279 11.96 12.39 -0.94
C ASP A 279 11.08 11.51 -0.05
N LEU A 280 9.74 11.67 -0.11
CA LEU A 280 8.80 10.73 0.47
C LEU A 280 8.93 9.35 -0.17
N ARG A 281 8.93 9.26 -1.51
CA ARG A 281 9.16 7.97 -2.20
C ARG A 281 10.48 7.33 -1.78
N ARG A 282 11.54 8.13 -1.58
CA ARG A 282 12.82 7.62 -1.09
C ARG A 282 12.74 7.10 0.34
N LEU A 283 11.99 7.76 1.21
CA LEU A 283 11.73 7.25 2.56
C LEU A 283 11.05 5.87 2.48
N PHE A 284 10.03 5.68 1.65
CA PHE A 284 9.38 4.38 1.48
C PHE A 284 10.34 3.31 0.95
N VAL A 285 11.13 3.60 -0.08
CA VAL A 285 12.12 2.65 -0.62
C VAL A 285 13.17 2.29 0.43
N ASN A 286 13.73 3.28 1.12
CA ASN A 286 14.73 3.06 2.16
C ASN A 286 14.18 2.25 3.34
N THR A 287 12.93 2.52 3.75
CA THR A 287 12.24 1.74 4.79
C THR A 287 12.02 0.30 4.34
N ALA A 288 11.67 0.05 3.08
CA ALA A 288 11.52 -1.32 2.55
C ALA A 288 12.84 -2.09 2.61
N TYR A 289 13.96 -1.45 2.24
CA TYR A 289 15.30 -2.02 2.42
C TYR A 289 15.58 -2.34 3.89
N HIS A 290 15.40 -1.36 4.78
CA HIS A 290 15.71 -1.52 6.20
C HIS A 290 14.90 -2.65 6.84
N LEU A 291 13.59 -2.68 6.62
CA LEU A 291 12.70 -3.70 7.17
C LEU A 291 12.98 -5.11 6.62
N THR A 292 13.53 -5.22 5.41
CA THR A 292 13.91 -6.51 4.82
C THR A 292 15.38 -6.90 5.06
N GLY A 293 16.07 -6.17 5.95
CA GLY A 293 17.45 -6.45 6.34
C GLY A 293 18.51 -6.01 5.32
N LEU A 294 18.13 -5.22 4.32
CA LEU A 294 19.02 -4.68 3.31
C LEU A 294 19.59 -3.31 3.73
N LYS A 295 20.80 -3.00 3.27
CA LYS A 295 21.44 -1.70 3.52
C LYS A 295 20.85 -0.64 2.59
N THR A 296 20.45 0.51 3.14
CA THR A 296 19.92 1.63 2.35
C THR A 296 21.00 2.28 1.48
N ASN A 297 20.58 2.86 0.35
CA ASN A 297 21.46 3.54 -0.60
C ASN A 297 21.06 5.03 -0.69
N LYS A 298 22.03 5.94 -0.50
CA LYS A 298 21.82 7.39 -0.64
C LYS A 298 21.31 7.81 -2.03
N ALA A 299 21.56 6.99 -3.06
CA ALA A 299 21.14 7.22 -4.43
C ALA A 299 20.06 6.22 -4.91
N ALA A 300 19.20 5.73 -4.00
CA ALA A 300 18.10 4.84 -4.39
C ALA A 300 17.24 5.51 -5.48
N ASP A 301 17.08 4.82 -6.62
CA ASP A 301 16.26 5.28 -7.74
C ASP A 301 14.77 5.20 -7.37
N VAL A 302 14.16 6.37 -7.25
CA VAL A 302 12.76 6.56 -6.87
C VAL A 302 11.94 7.19 -7.99
N GLN A 303 12.52 7.27 -9.19
CA GLN A 303 11.82 7.78 -10.36
C GLN A 303 10.65 6.87 -10.68
N PHE A 304 9.54 7.49 -11.09
CA PHE A 304 8.39 6.73 -11.52
C PHE A 304 8.78 5.79 -12.68
N VAL A 305 8.23 4.57 -12.66
CA VAL A 305 8.43 3.60 -13.75
C VAL A 305 7.50 3.91 -14.91
N ASP A 306 6.22 4.14 -14.59
CA ASP A 306 5.18 4.59 -15.50
C ASP A 306 4.73 5.99 -15.12
N HIS A 307 4.00 6.67 -15.98
CA HIS A 307 3.52 8.01 -15.67
C HIS A 307 2.50 7.98 -14.52
N PHE A 308 2.70 8.85 -13.53
CA PHE A 308 1.90 8.90 -12.32
C PHE A 308 1.26 10.28 -12.17
N GLN A 309 -0.05 10.34 -12.42
CA GLN A 309 -0.90 11.50 -12.19
C GLN A 309 -2.00 11.10 -11.20
N PRO A 310 -1.73 11.23 -9.89
CA PRO A 310 -2.67 10.78 -8.88
C PRO A 310 -3.92 11.66 -8.83
N THR A 311 -5.03 11.06 -8.40
CA THR A 311 -6.27 11.79 -8.13
C THR A 311 -6.18 12.46 -6.76
N PHE A 312 -6.66 13.71 -6.64
CA PHE A 312 -6.79 14.33 -5.32
C PHE A 312 -7.73 13.52 -4.40
N TYR A 313 -7.37 13.45 -3.12
CA TYR A 313 -8.04 12.57 -2.17
C TYR A 313 -9.46 13.04 -1.79
N GLY A 314 -10.33 12.08 -1.49
CA GLY A 314 -11.71 12.32 -1.05
C GLY A 314 -12.64 11.15 -1.30
N PHE A 315 -13.82 11.19 -0.69
CA PHE A 315 -14.80 10.12 -0.84
C PHE A 315 -15.56 10.20 -2.17
N ASN A 316 -15.76 9.05 -2.82
CA ASN A 316 -16.71 8.89 -3.93
C ASN A 316 -17.88 8.02 -3.47
N ASN A 317 -18.93 8.67 -2.94
CA ASN A 317 -20.12 7.99 -2.42
C ASN A 317 -21.31 8.00 -3.40
N VAL A 318 -21.10 8.49 -4.62
CA VAL A 318 -22.14 8.48 -5.65
C VAL A 318 -22.49 7.04 -6.01
N LYS A 319 -23.76 6.67 -5.88
CA LYS A 319 -24.23 5.31 -6.14
C LYS A 319 -23.85 4.84 -7.55
N GLY A 320 -23.15 3.71 -7.62
CA GLY A 320 -22.68 3.12 -8.88
C GLY A 320 -21.50 3.84 -9.54
N TYR A 321 -20.80 4.74 -8.84
CA TYR A 321 -19.61 5.41 -9.33
C TYR A 321 -18.55 4.41 -9.81
N TYR A 322 -18.10 3.50 -8.93
CA TYR A 322 -17.03 2.55 -9.26
C TYR A 322 -17.43 1.56 -10.36
N ARG A 323 -18.69 1.10 -10.36
CA ARG A 323 -19.24 0.29 -11.46
C ARG A 323 -19.19 1.01 -12.81
N LYS A 324 -19.55 2.29 -12.86
CA LYS A 324 -19.48 3.09 -14.11
C LYS A 324 -18.04 3.37 -14.52
N ARG A 325 -17.17 3.66 -13.54
CA ARG A 325 -15.74 3.88 -13.75
C ARG A 325 -15.04 2.61 -14.26
N ASN A 326 -15.52 1.45 -13.82
CA ASN A 326 -15.08 0.12 -14.21
C ASN A 326 -13.55 -0.03 -14.26
N LEU A 327 -12.87 0.56 -13.28
CA LEU A 327 -11.41 0.51 -13.19
C LEU A 327 -10.99 -0.93 -12.89
N ARG A 328 -10.15 -1.50 -13.74
CA ARG A 328 -9.66 -2.87 -13.63
C ARG A 328 -8.28 -2.89 -13.00
N ILE A 329 -7.93 -4.03 -12.41
CA ILE A 329 -6.57 -4.27 -11.93
C ILE A 329 -5.58 -4.22 -13.09
N SER A 330 -5.97 -4.72 -14.26
CA SER A 330 -5.15 -4.65 -15.49
C SER A 330 -4.81 -3.23 -15.94
N ASP A 331 -5.60 -2.23 -15.55
CA ASP A 331 -5.32 -0.82 -15.82
C ASP A 331 -4.07 -0.31 -15.08
N PHE A 332 -3.59 -1.03 -14.06
CA PHE A 332 -2.38 -0.70 -13.30
C PHE A 332 -1.16 -1.57 -13.65
N LYS A 333 -1.23 -2.40 -14.71
CA LYS A 333 -0.07 -3.17 -15.20
C LYS A 333 1.09 -2.25 -15.62
N LEU A 334 2.28 -2.82 -15.79
CA LEU A 334 3.46 -2.07 -16.29
C LEU A 334 3.15 -1.48 -17.67
N GLY A 335 3.57 -0.23 -17.90
CA GLY A 335 3.28 0.53 -19.12
C GLY A 335 1.90 1.21 -19.12
N SER A 336 1.10 1.05 -18.06
CA SER A 336 -0.22 1.68 -17.93
C SER A 336 -0.19 2.89 -17.00
N ASN A 337 -1.08 3.86 -17.25
CA ASN A 337 -1.14 5.16 -16.55
C ASN A 337 -2.51 5.42 -15.92
N ALA A 338 -3.09 4.42 -15.24
CA ALA A 338 -4.42 4.56 -14.67
C ALA A 338 -4.45 5.42 -13.40
N SER A 339 -5.55 6.14 -13.23
CA SER A 339 -5.94 6.88 -12.03
C SER A 339 -7.37 6.50 -11.62
N THR A 340 -7.68 6.60 -10.33
CA THR A 340 -8.99 6.25 -9.76
C THR A 340 -10.08 7.27 -10.07
N GLY A 341 -9.71 8.54 -10.28
CA GLY A 341 -10.62 9.59 -10.73
C GLY A 341 -10.72 9.70 -12.25
N LEU A 342 -11.68 10.52 -12.69
CA LEU A 342 -11.55 11.24 -13.96
C LEU A 342 -10.46 12.29 -13.73
N ALA A 343 -9.52 12.47 -14.66
CA ALA A 343 -8.60 13.61 -14.63
C ALA A 343 -9.44 14.87 -14.44
N ASN A 344 -9.38 15.52 -13.28
CA ASN A 344 -10.16 16.74 -13.10
C ASN A 344 -9.45 17.83 -13.91
N PRO A 345 -10.09 18.42 -14.94
CA PRO A 345 -9.54 19.57 -15.61
C PRO A 345 -9.64 20.73 -14.61
N LYS A 346 -8.49 21.23 -14.15
CA LYS A 346 -8.35 22.40 -13.26
C LYS A 346 -8.75 22.16 -11.80
N SER A 347 -7.88 21.52 -11.03
CA SER A 347 -7.66 21.83 -9.59
C SER A 347 -6.64 20.86 -8.97
N ALA A 348 -5.41 20.88 -9.46
CA ALA A 348 -4.32 21.13 -8.53
C ALA A 348 -4.16 22.66 -8.54
N PRO A 349 -3.90 23.34 -7.41
CA PRO A 349 -3.32 24.67 -7.50
C PRO A 349 -2.09 24.65 -8.43
#